data_AF-A0A5E9B1S0-F1
#
_entry.id   AF-A0A5E9B1S0-F1
#
_cell.length_a   1.000
_cell.length_b   1.000
_cell.length_c   1.000
_cell.angle_alpha   90.00
_cell.angle_beta   90.00
_cell.angle_gamma   90.00
#
_symmetry.space_group_name_H-M   'P 1'
#
loop_
_entity.id
_entity.type
_entity.pdbx_description
1 polymer ?
#
loop_
_entity_poly.entity_id
_entity_poly.type
_entity_poly.pdbx_seq_one_letter_code
_entity_poly.pdbx_strand_id
1 'polypeptide(L)'
;RIRGRRLPLTAIFVVATLLAAAGIGLYFAKQTGVFKTAAELDTGPPEPTPTLDSEDSSQPGDTGSPQKPGEADQSKNWINVFSPADPTHVSTPSDAGADVMKDDTGQFLRIRSGVSGSAIAFDVGQGVLEKLVGKHAMFDIVARSEEGKETQISVDCNFGDLGDCGRKRYAVGHERNEYLFDVQFPDKHPGAAGTIAINSDIDQKGKSVDIYEIRVSIAQ
;
A
#
# COMPACT_ATOMS: atom_id res chain seq x y z
N ARG A 1 -58.48 -42.32 17.94
CA ARG A 1 -58.08 -40.90 18.06
C ARG A 1 -56.56 -40.81 17.88
N ILE A 2 -56.17 -40.11 16.81
CA ILE A 2 -54.88 -39.52 16.40
C ILE A 2 -53.65 -39.83 17.29
N ARG A 3 -52.71 -40.63 16.76
CA ARG A 3 -51.36 -40.82 17.31
C ARG A 3 -50.42 -39.82 16.61
N GLY A 4 -50.17 -38.69 17.27
CA GLY A 4 -49.30 -37.63 16.75
C GLY A 4 -47.84 -38.08 16.68
N ARG A 5 -47.32 -38.20 15.46
CA ARG A 5 -45.94 -38.62 15.16
C ARG A 5 -45.03 -37.41 15.34
N ARG A 6 -44.47 -37.22 16.54
CA ARG A 6 -43.46 -36.19 16.81
C ARG A 6 -42.17 -36.60 16.11
N LEU A 7 -41.80 -35.91 15.04
CA LEU A 7 -40.48 -36.05 14.43
C LEU A 7 -39.44 -35.61 15.48
N PRO A 8 -38.38 -36.40 15.75
CA PRO A 8 -37.37 -36.01 16.73
C PRO A 8 -36.74 -34.70 16.25
N LEU A 9 -36.55 -33.74 17.16
CA LEU A 9 -36.01 -32.40 16.87
C LEU A 9 -34.70 -32.46 16.05
N THR A 10 -33.92 -33.53 16.22
CA THR A 10 -32.73 -33.86 15.43
C THR A 10 -33.00 -34.00 13.93
N ALA A 11 -34.12 -34.62 13.53
CA ALA A 11 -34.48 -34.77 12.12
C ALA A 11 -34.85 -33.43 11.48
N ILE A 12 -35.50 -32.54 12.23
CA ILE A 12 -35.83 -31.18 11.75
C ILE A 12 -34.54 -30.37 11.56
N PHE A 13 -33.61 -30.45 12.50
CA PHE A 13 -32.34 -29.72 12.43
C PHE A 13 -31.46 -30.19 11.26
N VAL A 14 -31.40 -31.49 11.01
CA VAL A 14 -30.67 -32.05 9.86
C VAL A 14 -31.29 -31.60 8.54
N VAL A 15 -32.61 -31.66 8.41
CA VAL A 15 -33.30 -31.21 7.19
C VAL A 15 -33.12 -29.71 6.96
N ALA A 16 -33.23 -28.89 8.01
CA ALA A 16 -33.02 -27.44 7.91
C ALA A 16 -31.58 -27.10 7.49
N THR A 17 -30.59 -27.79 8.05
CA THR A 17 -29.17 -27.60 7.68
C THR A 17 -28.90 -27.99 6.23
N LEU A 18 -29.47 -29.11 5.76
CA LEU A 18 -29.32 -29.53 4.36
C LEU A 18 -29.97 -28.54 3.38
N LEU A 19 -31.13 -27.99 3.73
CA LEU A 19 -31.80 -26.95 2.92
C LEU A 19 -30.99 -25.65 2.89
N ALA A 20 -30.40 -25.24 4.02
CA ALA A 20 -29.53 -24.07 4.07
C ALA A 20 -28.27 -24.26 3.22
N ALA A 21 -27.61 -25.41 3.33
CA ALA A 21 -26.43 -25.73 2.52
C ALA A 21 -26.75 -25.74 1.02
N ALA A 22 -27.89 -26.32 0.62
CA ALA A 22 -28.35 -26.30 -0.77
C ALA A 22 -28.67 -24.88 -1.27
N GLY A 23 -29.31 -24.05 -0.44
CA GLY A 23 -29.60 -22.65 -0.76
C GLY A 23 -28.33 -21.82 -0.95
N ILE A 24 -27.36 -21.99 -0.05
CA ILE A 24 -26.05 -21.34 -0.15
C ILE A 24 -25.32 -21.80 -1.42
N GLY A 25 -25.28 -23.11 -1.69
CA GLY A 25 -24.66 -23.66 -2.90
C GLY A 25 -25.27 -23.11 -4.19
N LEU A 26 -26.60 -23.01 -4.27
CA LEU A 26 -27.31 -22.43 -5.42
C LEU A 26 -27.06 -20.92 -5.56
N TYR A 27 -26.97 -20.19 -4.46
CA TYR A 27 -26.66 -18.76 -4.47
C TYR A 27 -25.22 -18.51 -4.98
N PHE A 28 -24.24 -19.26 -4.47
CA PHE A 28 -22.86 -19.18 -4.95
C PHE A 28 -22.75 -19.55 -6.42
N ALA A 29 -23.42 -20.61 -6.88
CA ALA A 29 -23.38 -21.03 -8.29
C ALA A 29 -23.91 -19.96 -9.26
N LYS A 30 -24.87 -19.11 -8.83
CA LYS A 30 -25.32 -17.95 -9.62
C LYS A 30 -24.28 -16.83 -9.68
N GLN A 31 -23.50 -16.60 -8.62
CA GLN A 31 -22.49 -15.55 -8.59
C GLN A 31 -21.17 -15.95 -9.27
N THR A 32 -20.74 -17.19 -9.13
CA THR A 32 -19.41 -17.63 -9.58
C THR A 32 -19.34 -18.05 -11.05
N GLY A 33 -20.46 -18.03 -11.77
CA GLY A 33 -20.48 -18.35 -13.21
C GLY A 33 -20.05 -19.79 -13.53
N VAL A 34 -20.21 -20.72 -12.59
CA VAL A 34 -19.78 -22.13 -12.71
C VAL A 34 -20.44 -22.87 -13.89
N PHE A 35 -21.51 -22.33 -14.47
CA PHE A 35 -22.20 -22.88 -15.64
C PHE A 35 -21.72 -22.34 -16.99
N LYS A 36 -20.57 -21.65 -17.06
CA LYS A 36 -19.99 -21.26 -18.35
C LYS A 36 -19.66 -22.51 -19.18
N THR A 37 -20.29 -22.60 -20.35
CA THR A 37 -20.09 -23.67 -21.34
C THR A 37 -18.68 -23.66 -21.91
N ALA A 38 -18.19 -24.79 -22.42
CA ALA A 38 -16.85 -24.93 -23.03
C ALA A 38 -16.57 -23.96 -24.19
N ALA A 39 -17.57 -23.28 -24.74
CA ALA A 39 -17.40 -22.21 -25.73
C ALA A 39 -16.98 -20.85 -25.12
N GLU A 40 -17.05 -20.69 -23.79
CA GLU A 40 -16.73 -19.47 -23.05
C GLU A 40 -15.48 -19.63 -22.15
N LEU A 41 -15.00 -20.87 -22.02
CA LEU A 41 -13.64 -21.18 -21.59
C LEU A 41 -12.81 -21.20 -22.86
N ASP A 42 -11.95 -20.21 -23.05
CA ASP A 42 -11.04 -20.13 -24.20
C ASP A 42 -10.01 -21.28 -24.17
N THR A 43 -10.46 -22.45 -24.63
CA THR A 43 -9.64 -23.65 -24.84
C THR A 43 -9.29 -23.81 -26.32
N GLY A 44 -9.26 -22.71 -27.08
CA GLY A 44 -8.73 -22.72 -28.43
C GLY A 44 -7.26 -23.16 -28.43
N PRO A 45 -6.77 -23.86 -29.47
CA PRO A 45 -5.34 -24.07 -29.63
C PRO A 45 -4.62 -22.72 -29.59
N PRO A 46 -3.41 -22.63 -29.01
CA PRO A 46 -2.67 -21.37 -28.97
C PRO A 46 -2.55 -20.80 -30.38
N GLU A 47 -3.03 -19.57 -30.54
CA GLU A 47 -2.93 -18.85 -31.80
C GLU A 47 -1.44 -18.71 -32.14
N PRO A 48 -1.03 -19.05 -33.38
CA PRO A 48 0.37 -18.93 -33.76
C PRO A 48 0.80 -17.46 -33.61
N THR A 49 1.90 -17.26 -32.88
CA THR A 49 2.55 -15.95 -32.69
C THR A 49 2.61 -15.18 -34.03
N PRO A 50 2.01 -13.97 -34.11
CA PRO A 50 2.14 -13.16 -35.30
C PRO A 50 3.60 -12.69 -35.39
N THR A 51 4.24 -13.02 -36.51
CA THR A 51 5.52 -12.42 -36.90
C THR A 51 5.30 -10.93 -37.09
N LEU A 52 6.05 -10.12 -36.33
CA LEU A 52 6.08 -8.66 -36.45
C LEU A 52 6.71 -8.29 -37.80
N ASP A 53 5.87 -8.03 -38.80
CA ASP A 53 6.27 -7.17 -39.90
C ASP A 53 6.31 -5.74 -39.39
N SER A 54 7.45 -5.12 -39.62
CA SER A 54 7.73 -3.73 -39.27
C SER A 54 6.88 -2.81 -40.16
N GLU A 55 6.70 -1.57 -39.72
CA GLU A 55 6.15 -0.43 -40.50
C GLU A 55 4.61 -0.28 -40.44
N ASP A 56 4.12 0.54 -39.51
CA ASP A 56 3.66 1.91 -39.79
C ASP A 56 3.04 2.53 -38.53
N SER A 57 3.45 3.75 -38.22
CA SER A 57 3.04 4.49 -37.02
C SER A 57 1.69 5.15 -37.29
N SER A 58 0.60 4.64 -36.73
CA SER A 58 -0.67 5.38 -36.55
C SER A 58 -1.63 4.63 -35.63
N GLN A 59 -1.75 5.03 -34.35
CA GLN A 59 -2.81 4.54 -33.46
C GLN A 59 -3.39 5.67 -32.63
N PRO A 60 -4.72 5.82 -32.62
CA PRO A 60 -5.47 6.11 -31.40
C PRO A 60 -6.35 4.90 -31.08
N GLY A 61 -6.30 4.41 -29.84
CA GLY A 61 -7.15 3.27 -29.46
C GLY A 61 -6.68 2.60 -28.18
N ASP A 62 -7.03 3.25 -27.08
CA ASP A 62 -6.89 2.84 -25.69
C ASP A 62 -7.64 1.51 -25.44
N THR A 63 -6.93 0.46 -25.02
CA THR A 63 -7.52 -0.72 -24.36
C THR A 63 -6.59 -1.16 -23.22
N GLY A 64 -7.04 -0.84 -22.00
CA GLY A 64 -6.30 -1.04 -20.76
C GLY A 64 -5.91 -2.50 -20.51
N SER A 65 -4.61 -2.75 -20.52
CA SER A 65 -4.00 -3.93 -19.94
C SER A 65 -4.04 -3.82 -18.40
N PRO A 66 -4.11 -4.93 -17.64
CA PRO A 66 -3.97 -4.87 -16.18
C PRO A 66 -2.64 -4.22 -15.81
N GLN A 67 -2.73 -3.05 -15.17
CA GLN A 67 -1.59 -2.18 -14.92
C GLN A 67 -0.66 -2.80 -13.87
N LYS A 68 0.63 -2.88 -14.17
CA LYS A 68 1.64 -3.31 -13.17
C LYS A 68 1.63 -2.34 -11.98
N PRO A 69 1.88 -2.81 -10.74
CA PRO A 69 2.17 -1.92 -9.62
C PRO A 69 3.28 -0.93 -10.04
N GLY A 70 2.99 0.38 -9.94
CA GLY A 70 3.89 1.47 -10.37
C GLY A 70 3.58 2.12 -11.73
N GLU A 71 2.78 1.51 -12.61
CA GLU A 71 2.49 2.09 -13.95
C GLU A 71 1.31 3.10 -13.91
N ALA A 72 0.42 3.00 -12.91
CA ALA A 72 -0.54 4.07 -12.59
C ALA A 72 0.14 5.33 -12.06
N ASP A 73 1.28 5.18 -11.40
CA ASP A 73 1.94 6.24 -10.65
C ASP A 73 2.92 7.08 -11.48
N GLN A 74 3.32 6.63 -12.68
CA GLN A 74 4.11 7.47 -13.60
C GLN A 74 3.32 8.66 -14.16
N SER A 75 1.99 8.65 -14.05
CA SER A 75 1.13 9.77 -14.43
C SER A 75 1.07 10.89 -13.37
N LYS A 76 1.49 10.60 -12.13
CA LYS A 76 1.52 11.59 -11.05
C LYS A 76 2.84 12.34 -11.03
N ASN A 77 2.74 13.66 -10.88
CA ASN A 77 3.89 14.56 -10.79
C ASN A 77 4.48 14.49 -9.37
N TRP A 78 5.30 13.46 -9.11
CA TRP A 78 5.90 13.22 -7.80
C TRP A 78 7.04 14.19 -7.50
N ILE A 79 7.03 14.72 -6.28
CA ILE A 79 8.09 15.53 -5.69
C ILE A 79 8.82 14.65 -4.68
N ASN A 80 10.12 14.45 -4.90
CA ASN A 80 10.97 13.69 -3.98
C ASN A 80 11.13 14.46 -2.66
N VAL A 81 10.86 13.78 -1.54
CA VAL A 81 11.05 14.30 -0.18
C VAL A 81 12.33 13.70 0.42
N PHE A 82 12.57 12.41 0.20
CA PHE A 82 13.74 11.71 0.70
C PHE A 82 14.22 10.66 -0.30
N SER A 83 15.53 10.62 -0.52
CA SER A 83 16.23 9.55 -1.22
C SER A 83 17.49 9.12 -0.46
N PRO A 84 17.81 7.82 -0.38
CA PRO A 84 19.04 7.30 0.25
C PRO A 84 20.35 7.84 -0.34
N ALA A 85 20.31 8.41 -1.55
CA ALA A 85 21.45 9.06 -2.17
C ALA A 85 21.85 10.38 -1.47
N ASP A 86 20.92 10.99 -0.73
CA ASP A 86 21.13 12.21 0.05
C ASP A 86 20.50 12.07 1.46
N PRO A 87 21.22 11.46 2.41
CA PRO A 87 20.72 11.25 3.77
C PRO A 87 20.86 12.49 4.66
N THR A 88 21.28 13.65 4.13
CA THR A 88 21.56 14.85 4.94
C THR A 88 20.32 15.46 5.60
N HIS A 89 19.14 15.11 5.08
CA HIS A 89 17.82 15.54 5.54
C HIS A 89 17.15 14.53 6.48
N VAL A 90 17.95 13.71 7.17
CA VAL A 90 17.47 12.72 8.15
C VAL A 90 18.07 13.00 9.52
N SER A 91 17.20 13.18 10.51
CA SER A 91 17.56 13.34 11.90
C SER A 91 17.28 12.05 12.69
N THR A 92 18.33 11.56 13.35
CA THR A 92 18.29 10.29 14.11
C THR A 92 18.54 10.58 15.59
N PRO A 93 17.56 10.32 16.47
CA PRO A 93 17.75 10.42 17.91
C PRO A 93 18.91 9.54 18.42
N SER A 94 19.52 9.91 19.54
CA SER A 94 20.74 9.24 20.04
C SER A 94 20.58 7.76 20.40
N ASP A 95 19.35 7.31 20.66
CA ASP A 95 19.03 5.91 20.94
C ASP A 95 18.47 5.16 19.72
N ALA A 96 18.32 5.83 18.57
CA ALA A 96 17.89 5.26 17.29
C ALA A 96 19.07 5.08 16.33
N GLY A 97 18.83 4.38 15.22
CA GLY A 97 19.83 4.17 14.15
C GLY A 97 19.24 4.43 12.77
N ALA A 98 20.07 5.00 11.89
CA ALA A 98 19.76 5.19 10.47
C ALA A 98 21.04 4.99 9.66
N ASP A 99 21.11 3.86 8.94
CA ASP A 99 22.30 3.46 8.19
C ASP A 99 21.98 3.39 6.70
N VAL A 100 22.78 4.04 5.87
CA VAL A 100 22.66 3.92 4.41
C VAL A 100 23.26 2.60 3.97
N MET A 101 22.45 1.75 3.39
CA MET A 101 22.78 0.41 2.94
C MET A 101 22.56 0.28 1.44
N LYS A 102 23.20 -0.72 0.83
CA LYS A 102 23.02 -1.06 -0.58
C LYS A 102 23.05 -2.57 -0.75
N ASP A 103 22.10 -3.09 -1.51
CA ASP A 103 22.05 -4.48 -1.93
C ASP A 103 21.64 -4.58 -3.41
N ASP A 104 21.29 -5.80 -3.86
CA ASP A 104 20.87 -6.08 -5.23
C ASP A 104 19.55 -5.38 -5.61
N THR A 105 18.78 -4.91 -4.63
CA THR A 105 17.52 -4.18 -4.83
C THR A 105 17.72 -2.67 -4.94
N GLY A 106 18.92 -2.16 -4.64
CA GLY A 106 19.27 -0.75 -4.71
C GLY A 106 19.80 -0.21 -3.38
N GLN A 107 19.89 1.11 -3.29
CA GLN A 107 20.27 1.81 -2.06
C GLN A 107 19.02 2.07 -1.22
N PHE A 108 19.15 1.94 0.11
CA PHE A 108 18.07 2.22 1.06
C PHE A 108 18.65 2.73 2.37
N LEU A 109 17.82 3.41 3.15
CA LEU A 109 18.15 3.78 4.52
C LEU A 109 17.49 2.78 5.46
N ARG A 110 18.31 2.01 6.18
CA ARG A 110 17.84 1.11 7.23
C ARG A 110 17.65 1.92 8.51
N ILE A 111 16.40 2.07 8.92
CA ILE A 111 16.05 2.75 10.17
C ILE A 111 15.73 1.74 11.27
N ARG A 112 16.14 2.07 12.50
CA ARG A 112 15.80 1.34 13.71
C ARG A 112 15.45 2.33 14.80
N SER A 113 14.19 2.30 15.23
CA SER A 113 13.74 3.11 16.37
C SER A 113 14.45 2.72 17.64
N GLY A 114 14.66 3.73 18.50
CA GLY A 114 15.32 3.52 19.77
C GLY A 114 14.45 2.78 20.77
N VAL A 115 15.08 2.28 21.84
CA VAL A 115 14.41 1.53 22.90
C VAL A 115 13.32 2.34 23.60
N SER A 116 13.41 3.68 23.57
CA SER A 116 12.39 4.58 24.10
C SER A 116 11.18 4.76 23.17
N GLY A 117 11.24 4.22 21.94
CA GLY A 117 10.27 4.47 20.88
C GLY A 117 10.59 5.68 20.00
N SER A 118 11.81 6.23 20.10
CA SER A 118 12.31 7.31 19.25
C SER A 118 12.10 7.04 17.76
N ALA A 119 11.43 7.97 17.08
CA ALA A 119 11.21 7.94 15.65
C ALA A 119 12.34 8.66 14.90
N ILE A 120 12.63 8.21 13.69
CA ILE A 120 13.59 8.85 12.78
C ILE A 120 12.83 9.91 12.00
N ALA A 121 13.32 11.15 11.98
CA ALA A 121 12.67 12.27 11.31
C ALA A 121 13.30 12.53 9.94
N PHE A 122 12.45 12.68 8.94
CA PHE A 122 12.79 13.03 7.57
C PHE A 122 12.30 14.44 7.30
N ASP A 123 13.18 15.34 6.89
CA ASP A 123 12.82 16.73 6.64
C ASP A 123 11.97 16.85 5.38
N VAL A 124 10.86 17.59 5.50
CA VAL A 124 10.06 18.02 4.36
C VAL A 124 10.39 19.48 4.10
N GLY A 125 11.21 19.71 3.08
CA GLY A 125 11.70 21.04 2.74
C GLY A 125 10.57 22.06 2.57
N GLN A 126 10.80 23.30 3.00
CA GLN A 126 9.82 24.38 2.91
C GLN A 126 9.33 24.58 1.47
N GLY A 127 10.22 24.51 0.47
CA GLY A 127 9.84 24.61 -0.95
C GLY A 127 8.96 23.47 -1.47
N VAL A 128 8.93 22.31 -0.79
CA VAL A 128 7.95 21.25 -1.06
C VAL A 128 6.60 21.66 -0.46
N LEU A 129 6.58 22.07 0.81
CA LEU A 129 5.36 22.51 1.49
C LEU A 129 4.67 23.69 0.80
N GLU A 130 5.44 24.66 0.29
CA GLU A 130 4.93 25.80 -0.49
C GLU A 130 4.14 25.35 -1.74
N LYS A 131 4.52 24.24 -2.38
CA LYS A 131 3.79 23.68 -3.52
C LYS A 131 2.49 22.99 -3.12
N LEU A 132 2.35 22.60 -1.86
CA LEU A 132 1.20 21.86 -1.34
C LEU A 132 0.12 22.78 -0.73
N VAL A 133 0.42 24.08 -0.53
CA VAL A 133 -0.51 25.06 0.06
C VAL A 133 -1.88 25.04 -0.60
N GLY A 134 -2.92 24.89 0.21
CA GLY A 134 -4.31 24.83 -0.23
C GLY A 134 -4.69 23.59 -1.05
N LYS A 135 -3.81 22.59 -1.17
CA LYS A 135 -4.01 21.38 -1.99
C LYS A 135 -4.23 20.15 -1.14
N HIS A 136 -4.87 19.15 -1.75
CA HIS A 136 -4.86 17.79 -1.24
C HIS A 136 -3.60 17.10 -1.77
N ALA A 137 -2.77 16.55 -0.89
CA ALA A 137 -1.54 15.87 -1.26
C ALA A 137 -1.57 14.41 -0.82
N MET A 138 -0.97 13.54 -1.61
CA MET A 138 -0.75 12.14 -1.32
C MET A 138 0.75 11.91 -1.11
N PHE A 139 1.13 11.49 0.10
CA PHE A 139 2.47 11.04 0.41
C PHE A 139 2.57 9.54 0.18
N ASP A 140 3.75 9.12 -0.25
CA ASP A 140 4.11 7.73 -0.46
C ASP A 140 5.45 7.44 0.22
N ILE A 141 5.47 6.38 1.01
CA ILE A 141 6.67 5.84 1.63
C ILE A 141 6.90 4.46 1.02
N VAL A 142 8.02 4.31 0.32
CA VAL A 142 8.43 3.01 -0.25
C VAL A 142 9.33 2.31 0.74
N ALA A 143 8.87 1.19 1.30
CA ALA A 143 9.59 0.50 2.37
C ALA A 143 9.41 -1.02 2.38
N ARG A 144 10.30 -1.71 3.09
CA ARG A 144 10.16 -3.12 3.48
C ARG A 144 10.72 -3.37 4.87
N SER A 145 10.32 -4.47 5.50
CA SER A 145 10.93 -4.96 6.73
C SER A 145 12.18 -5.79 6.44
N GLU A 146 12.99 -6.02 7.46
CA GLU A 146 14.01 -7.07 7.39
C GLU A 146 13.34 -8.45 7.20
N GLU A 147 13.98 -9.35 6.47
CA GLU A 147 13.47 -10.69 6.18
C GLU A 147 13.20 -11.47 7.49
N GLY A 148 12.02 -12.11 7.57
CA GLY A 148 11.59 -12.82 8.76
C GLY A 148 11.27 -11.93 9.97
N LYS A 149 11.35 -10.60 9.83
CA LYS A 149 11.11 -9.61 10.89
C LYS A 149 10.07 -8.57 10.49
N GLU A 150 8.96 -9.04 9.91
CA GLU A 150 7.80 -8.19 9.60
C GLU A 150 7.37 -7.40 10.84
N THR A 151 7.01 -6.14 10.63
CA THR A 151 6.84 -5.16 11.70
C THR A 151 5.64 -4.26 11.47
N GLN A 152 5.29 -3.46 12.48
CA GLN A 152 4.36 -2.36 12.33
C GLN A 152 5.11 -1.05 12.53
N ILE A 153 4.96 -0.13 11.59
CA ILE A 153 5.49 1.21 11.70
C ILE A 153 4.39 2.19 12.10
N SER A 154 4.78 3.27 12.76
CA SER A 154 3.93 4.46 12.86
C SER A 154 4.58 5.63 12.15
N VAL A 155 3.74 6.41 11.46
CA VAL A 155 4.13 7.66 10.81
C VAL A 155 3.40 8.80 11.49
N ASP A 156 4.15 9.83 11.86
CA ASP A 156 3.68 11.07 12.47
C ASP A 156 4.29 12.23 11.68
N CYS A 157 3.53 13.29 11.41
CA CYS A 157 4.02 14.41 10.62
C CYS A 157 3.90 15.71 11.41
N ASN A 158 4.85 16.61 11.22
CA ASN A 158 4.76 17.96 11.72
C ASN A 158 5.13 18.92 10.59
N PHE A 159 4.13 19.53 9.95
CA PHE A 159 4.33 20.53 8.91
C PHE A 159 4.23 21.96 9.47
N GLY A 160 4.46 22.11 10.77
CA GLY A 160 4.39 23.36 11.51
C GLY A 160 3.01 24.01 11.39
N ASP A 161 3.00 25.22 10.86
CA ASP A 161 1.80 26.03 10.65
C ASP A 161 0.78 25.41 9.68
N LEU A 162 1.18 24.40 8.91
CA LEU A 162 0.30 23.69 7.97
C LEU A 162 -0.40 22.47 8.58
N GLY A 163 -0.07 22.11 9.83
CA GLY A 163 -0.68 20.99 10.55
C GLY A 163 0.11 19.69 10.50
N ASP A 164 -0.59 18.57 10.65
CA ASP A 164 -0.04 17.22 10.71
C ASP A 164 -0.80 16.26 9.78
N CYS A 165 -0.35 15.00 9.71
CA CYS A 165 -1.03 13.94 8.98
C CYS A 165 -1.85 13.01 9.90
N GLY A 166 -2.00 13.37 11.18
CA GLY A 166 -2.38 12.45 12.24
C GLY A 166 -1.40 11.29 12.41
N ARG A 167 -1.75 10.33 13.27
CA ARG A 167 -0.95 9.12 13.47
C ARG A 167 -1.38 8.04 12.49
N LYS A 168 -0.52 7.70 11.53
CA LYS A 168 -0.72 6.57 10.63
C LYS A 168 0.02 5.34 11.15
N ARG A 169 -0.50 4.15 10.81
CA ARG A 169 0.12 2.86 11.16
C ARG A 169 0.01 1.91 9.99
N TYR A 170 1.10 1.22 9.69
CA TYR A 170 1.18 0.26 8.59
C TYR A 170 1.84 -1.03 9.04
N ALA A 171 1.34 -2.16 8.54
CA ALA A 171 2.05 -3.42 8.62
C ALA A 171 3.04 -3.48 7.46
N VAL A 172 4.33 -3.61 7.78
CA VAL A 172 5.41 -3.62 6.80
C VAL A 172 5.92 -5.04 6.67
N GLY A 173 5.71 -5.60 5.48
CA GLY A 173 6.16 -6.93 5.09
C GLY A 173 7.59 -6.93 4.52
N HIS A 174 8.09 -8.13 4.25
CA HIS A 174 9.43 -8.34 3.71
C HIS A 174 9.59 -7.89 2.24
N GLU A 175 8.50 -7.88 1.47
CA GLU A 175 8.51 -7.33 0.12
C GLU A 175 8.47 -5.80 0.12
N ARG A 176 9.13 -5.19 -0.87
CA ARG A 176 9.05 -3.74 -1.08
C ARG A 176 7.62 -3.36 -1.44
N ASN A 177 7.05 -2.42 -0.69
CA ASN A 177 5.68 -1.95 -0.90
C ASN A 177 5.55 -0.44 -0.66
N GLU A 178 4.44 0.12 -1.11
CA GLU A 178 4.07 1.53 -1.00
C GLU A 178 3.08 1.73 0.16
N TYR A 179 3.33 2.76 0.99
CA TYR A 179 2.51 3.09 2.14
C TYR A 179 2.01 4.53 2.01
N LEU A 180 0.78 4.65 1.53
CA LEU A 180 0.17 5.91 1.15
C LEU A 180 -0.61 6.56 2.31
N PHE A 181 -0.55 7.89 2.39
CA PHE A 181 -1.47 8.69 3.20
C PHE A 181 -1.71 10.06 2.56
N ASP A 182 -2.91 10.56 2.74
CA ASP A 182 -3.33 11.85 2.23
C ASP A 182 -3.39 12.92 3.32
N VAL A 183 -3.14 14.17 2.92
CA VAL A 183 -3.18 15.35 3.80
C VAL A 183 -3.80 16.51 3.04
N GLN A 184 -4.85 17.12 3.62
CA GLN A 184 -5.40 18.37 3.13
C GLN A 184 -4.63 19.54 3.75
N PHE A 185 -3.89 20.29 2.93
CA PHE A 185 -3.16 21.45 3.40
C PHE A 185 -4.05 22.70 3.43
N PRO A 186 -3.91 23.56 4.46
CA PRO A 186 -4.59 24.85 4.49
C PRO A 186 -4.01 25.80 3.43
N ASP A 187 -4.80 26.79 3.01
CA ASP A 187 -4.34 27.87 2.13
C ASP A 187 -3.59 28.94 2.92
N LYS A 188 -2.41 28.56 3.46
CA LYS A 188 -1.49 29.39 4.22
C LYS A 188 -0.06 29.07 3.82
N HIS A 189 0.83 30.05 3.84
CA HIS A 189 2.26 29.83 3.58
C HIS A 189 2.96 29.16 4.78
N PRO A 190 3.84 28.17 4.55
CA PRO A 190 4.65 27.58 5.63
C PRO A 190 5.65 28.59 6.19
N GLY A 191 5.76 28.64 7.52
CA GLY A 191 6.77 29.47 8.21
C GLY A 191 8.14 28.79 8.35
N ALA A 192 8.22 27.49 8.11
CA ALA A 192 9.42 26.67 8.21
C ALA A 192 9.26 25.36 7.42
N ALA A 193 10.35 24.59 7.32
CA ALA A 193 10.29 23.19 6.89
C ALA A 193 9.47 22.34 7.88
N GLY A 194 8.95 21.22 7.40
CA GLY A 194 8.25 20.23 8.21
C GLY A 194 9.06 18.95 8.38
N THR A 195 8.47 17.95 9.04
CA THR A 195 9.08 16.63 9.21
C THR A 195 8.04 15.51 9.07
N ILE A 196 8.51 14.36 8.60
CA ILE A 196 7.81 13.08 8.68
C ILE A 196 8.65 12.19 9.60
N ALA A 197 8.10 11.80 10.74
CA ALA A 197 8.74 10.94 11.72
C ALA A 197 8.23 9.50 11.59
N ILE A 198 9.15 8.56 11.41
CA ILE A 198 8.83 7.14 11.26
C ILE A 198 9.41 6.36 12.45
N ASN A 199 8.53 5.66 13.17
CA ASN A 199 8.94 4.64 14.12
C ASN A 199 8.92 3.27 13.44
N SER A 200 10.04 2.55 13.42
CA SER A 200 10.21 1.29 12.69
C SER A 200 9.58 0.07 13.36
N ASP A 201 9.24 0.18 14.65
CA ASP A 201 8.79 -0.94 15.47
C ASP A 201 7.96 -0.46 16.67
N ILE A 202 6.65 -0.35 16.47
CA ILE A 202 5.70 0.02 17.52
C ILE A 202 5.75 -0.97 18.69
N ASP A 203 6.07 -2.23 18.42
CA ASP A 203 6.15 -3.29 19.43
C ASP A 203 7.46 -3.25 20.25
N GLN A 204 8.42 -2.38 19.89
CA GLN A 204 9.71 -2.20 20.57
C GLN A 204 10.53 -3.49 20.72
N LYS A 205 10.48 -4.36 19.70
CA LYS A 205 11.27 -5.60 19.58
C LYS A 205 12.61 -5.42 18.87
N GLY A 206 13.00 -4.17 18.57
CA GLY A 206 14.24 -3.82 17.89
C GLY A 206 14.24 -4.09 16.38
N LYS A 207 13.06 -4.21 15.76
CA LYS A 207 12.92 -4.43 14.32
C LYS A 207 13.28 -3.18 13.52
N SER A 208 13.91 -3.40 12.37
CA SER A 208 14.28 -2.33 11.43
C SER A 208 13.43 -2.37 10.18
N VAL A 209 13.38 -1.22 9.51
CA VAL A 209 12.68 -1.02 8.23
C VAL A 209 13.65 -0.36 7.26
N ASP A 210 13.65 -0.85 6.02
CA ASP A 210 14.42 -0.30 4.91
C ASP A 210 13.53 0.70 4.16
N ILE A 211 13.92 1.98 4.15
CA ILE A 211 13.23 3.07 3.45
C ILE A 211 13.97 3.34 2.13
N TYR A 212 13.25 3.22 1.02
CA TYR A 212 13.81 3.43 -0.32
C TYR A 212 13.53 4.83 -0.87
N GLU A 213 12.36 5.37 -0.58
CA GLU A 213 11.93 6.67 -1.09
C GLU A 213 10.82 7.21 -0.19
N ILE A 214 10.77 8.53 -0.03
CA ILE A 214 9.57 9.24 0.41
C ILE A 214 9.29 10.31 -0.64
N ARG A 215 8.06 10.33 -1.15
CA ARG A 215 7.64 11.26 -2.20
C ARG A 215 6.23 11.77 -1.95
N VAL A 216 5.89 12.88 -2.57
CA VAL A 216 4.57 13.49 -2.46
C VAL A 216 4.05 13.93 -3.82
N SER A 217 2.77 13.73 -4.07
CA SER A 217 2.07 14.24 -5.25
C SER A 217 0.84 15.03 -4.82
N ILE A 218 0.39 15.93 -5.68
CA ILE A 218 -0.90 16.61 -5.50
C ILE A 218 -1.98 15.66 -5.99
N ALA A 219 -2.93 15.32 -5.13
CA ALA A 219 -4.11 14.55 -5.51
C ALA A 219 -4.98 15.40 -6.45
N GLN A 220 -5.49 14.79 -7.52
CA GLN A 220 -6.37 15.44 -8.50
C GLN A 220 -7.81 15.56 -7.98
#